data_AF-A0A3B9FQB6-F1
#
_entry.id   AF-A0A3B9FQB6-F1
#
_cell.length_a   1.000
_cell.length_b   1.000
_cell.length_c   1.000
_cell.angle_alpha   90.00
_cell.angle_beta   90.00
_cell.angle_gamma   90.00
#
_symmetry.space_group_name_H-M   'P 1'
#
loop_
_entity.id
_entity.type
_entity.pdbx_description
1 polymer ?
#
loop_
_entity_poly.entity_id
_entity_poly.type
_entity_poly.pdbx_seq_one_letter_code
_entity_poly.pdbx_strand_id
1 'polypeptide(L)' 'MEEVENCLRVITNPREAGPGELSGALGRLDGILREAELDLHPRLKHFLENRSYVKALTWLEGGQPEKGTCGK' A
#
# COMPACT_ATOMS: atom_id res chain seq x y z
N MET A 1 -4.35 0.83 -10.80
CA MET A 1 -4.51 1.45 -9.45
C MET A 1 -5.45 0.65 -8.55
N GLU A 2 -6.60 0.18 -9.03
CA GLU A 2 -7.54 -0.64 -8.24
C GLU A 2 -6.88 -1.84 -7.55
N GLU A 3 -5.94 -2.52 -8.21
CA GLU A 3 -5.25 -3.66 -7.62
C GLU A 3 -4.29 -3.30 -6.47
N VAL A 4 -3.66 -2.12 -6.54
CA VAL A 4 -2.83 -1.58 -5.45
C VAL A 4 -3.71 -1.28 -4.24
N GLU A 5 -4.88 -0.66 -4.45
CA GLU A 5 -5.85 -0.39 -3.39
C GLU A 5 -6.33 -1.68 -2.71
N ASN A 6 -6.69 -2.70 -3.50
CA ASN A 6 -7.12 -3.99 -2.96
C ASN A 6 -6.04 -4.67 -2.11
N CYS A 7 -4.78 -4.67 -2.58
CA CYS A 7 -3.67 -5.19 -1.80
C CYS A 7 -3.53 -4.41 -0.47
N LEU A 8 -3.59 -3.08 -0.53
CA LEU A 8 -3.48 -2.23 0.66
C LEU A 8 -4.61 -2.45 1.66
N ARG A 9 -5.86 -2.68 1.21
CA ARG A 9 -6.98 -3.01 2.10
C ARG A 9 -6.73 -4.30 2.89
N VAL A 10 -6.26 -5.35 2.23
CA VAL A 10 -5.91 -6.62 2.89
C VAL A 10 -4.75 -6.42 3.87
N ILE A 11 -3.71 -5.70 3.48
CA ILE A 11 -2.51 -5.47 4.30
C ILE A 11 -2.81 -4.63 5.54
N THR A 12 -3.67 -3.61 5.40
CA THR A 12 -4.03 -2.71 6.50
C THR A 12 -5.10 -3.31 7.42
N ASN A 13 -5.77 -4.38 6.99
CA ASN A 13 -6.79 -5.07 7.76
C ASN A 13 -6.56 -6.59 7.84
N PRO A 14 -5.43 -7.04 8.43
CA PRO A 14 -5.05 -8.45 8.42
C PRO A 14 -5.96 -9.35 9.27
N ARG A 15 -6.84 -8.77 10.10
CA ARG A 15 -7.80 -9.51 10.92
C ARG A 15 -8.97 -10.07 10.11
N GLU A 16 -9.29 -9.44 9.00
CA GLU A 16 -10.35 -9.88 8.08
C GLU A 16 -9.79 -10.71 6.92
N ALA A 17 -8.46 -10.81 6.80
CA ALA A 17 -7.79 -11.57 5.77
C ALA A 17 -7.84 -13.08 6.06
N GLY A 18 -8.17 -13.89 5.05
CA GLY A 18 -8.11 -15.34 5.14
C GLY A 18 -6.67 -15.87 5.25
N PRO A 19 -6.50 -17.18 5.56
CA PRO A 19 -5.20 -17.83 5.59
C PRO A 19 -4.43 -17.62 4.26
N GLY A 20 -3.24 -17.02 4.33
CA GLY A 20 -2.39 -16.77 3.17
C GLY A 20 -2.73 -15.51 2.35
N GLU A 21 -3.85 -14.84 2.63
CA GLU A 21 -4.23 -13.62 1.90
C GLU A 21 -3.28 -12.46 2.18
N LEU A 22 -2.86 -12.26 3.43
CA LEU A 22 -1.90 -11.20 3.77
C LEU A 22 -0.57 -11.37 3.03
N SER A 23 0.02 -12.57 3.08
CA SER A 23 1.28 -12.85 2.37
C SER A 23 1.11 -12.77 0.85
N GLY A 24 -0.05 -13.20 0.33
CA GLY A 24 -0.39 -13.06 -1.08
C GLY A 24 -0.50 -11.60 -1.52
N ALA A 25 -1.17 -10.76 -0.72
CA ALA A 25 -1.33 -9.32 -0.99
C ALA A 25 0.00 -8.58 -0.95
N LEU A 26 0.88 -8.91 0.01
CA LEU A 26 2.24 -8.37 0.05
C LEU A 26 3.05 -8.74 -1.20
N GLY A 27 3.04 -10.02 -1.59
CA GLY A 27 3.77 -10.48 -2.78
C GLY A 27 3.24 -9.88 -4.08
N ARG A 28 1.92 -9.72 -4.21
CA ARG A 28 1.31 -9.01 -5.36
C ARG A 28 1.71 -7.54 -5.38
N LEU A 29 1.62 -6.86 -4.25
CA LEU A 29 2.03 -5.45 -4.14
C LEU A 29 3.50 -5.26 -4.52
N ASP A 30 4.40 -6.12 -4.03
CA ASP A 30 5.81 -6.11 -4.41
C ASP A 30 6.00 -6.36 -5.92
N GLY A 31 5.25 -7.29 -6.51
CA GLY A 31 5.27 -7.57 -7.94
C GLY A 31 4.89 -6.33 -8.76
N ILE A 32 3.77 -5.72 -8.42
CA ILE A 32 3.26 -4.49 -9.05
C ILE A 32 4.31 -3.37 -8.95
N LEU A 33 4.87 -3.14 -7.75
CA LEU A 33 5.87 -2.08 -7.54
C LEU A 33 7.18 -2.29 -8.31
N ARG A 34 7.49 -3.53 -8.71
CA ARG A 34 8.69 -3.86 -9.50
C ARG A 34 8.50 -3.64 -10.99
N GLU A 35 7.27 -3.46 -11.47
CA GLU A 35 7.02 -3.15 -12.87
C GLU A 35 7.45 -1.71 -13.16
N ALA A 36 8.45 -1.55 -14.03
CA ALA A 36 9.10 -0.27 -14.32
C ALA A 36 8.16 0.76 -15.00
N GLU A 37 7.01 0.31 -15.49
CA GLU A 37 6.02 1.12 -16.21
C GLU A 37 4.96 1.75 -15.29
N LEU A 38 5.00 1.46 -13.98
CA LEU A 38 4.05 2.04 -13.03
C LEU A 38 4.39 3.50 -12.74
N ASP A 39 3.70 4.40 -13.46
CA ASP A 39 3.68 5.83 -13.19
C ASP A 39 2.87 6.11 -11.91
N LEU A 40 3.51 5.86 -10.77
CA LEU A 40 2.95 6.13 -9.45
C LEU A 40 3.24 7.57 -9.03
N HIS A 41 2.22 8.23 -8.49
CA HIS A 41 2.38 9.55 -7.90
C HIS A 41 3.52 9.54 -6.86
N PRO A 42 4.46 10.52 -6.87
CA PRO A 42 5.65 10.50 -6.02
C PRO A 42 5.36 10.30 -4.52
N ARG A 43 4.24 10.86 -4.05
CA ARG A 43 3.78 10.71 -2.67
C ARG A 43 3.30 9.30 -2.34
N LEU A 44 2.58 8.66 -3.26
CA LEU A 44 2.13 7.27 -3.10
C LEU A 44 3.33 6.32 -3.13
N LYS A 45 4.23 6.51 -4.08
CA LYS A 45 5.50 5.78 -4.15
C LYS A 45 6.28 5.88 -2.84
N HIS A 46 6.44 7.09 -2.30
CA HIS A 46 7.10 7.30 -1.02
C HIS A 46 6.46 6.50 0.13
N PHE A 47 5.13 6.45 0.22
CA PHE A 47 4.47 5.65 1.25
C PHE A 47 4.72 4.15 1.07
N LEU A 48 4.66 3.65 -0.17
CA LEU A 48 4.86 2.24 -0.48
C LEU A 48 6.31 1.79 -0.21
N GLU A 49 7.29 2.60 -0.59
CA GLU A 49 8.72 2.35 -0.32
C GLU A 49 9.03 2.30 1.18
N ASN A 50 8.35 3.13 2.00
CA ASN A 50 8.50 3.15 3.45
C ASN A 50 7.54 2.18 4.18
N ARG A 51 6.87 1.28 3.44
CA ARG A 51 5.86 0.34 3.98
C ARG A 51 4.77 1.01 4.82
N SER A 52 4.48 2.28 4.53
CA SER A 52 3.44 3.08 5.17
C SER A 52 2.08 2.79 4.53
N TYR A 53 1.64 1.53 4.58
CA TYR A 53 0.47 1.03 3.84
C TYR A 53 -0.83 1.74 4.21
N VAL A 54 -1.02 2.08 5.48
CA VAL A 54 -2.19 2.85 5.95
C VAL A 54 -2.23 4.22 5.28
N LYS A 55 -1.09 4.93 5.22
CA LYS A 55 -1.00 6.24 4.56
C LYS A 55 -1.20 6.15 3.05
N ALA A 56 -0.69 5.08 2.43
CA ALA A 56 -0.89 4.80 1.02
C ALA A 56 -2.38 4.59 0.70
N LEU A 57 -3.09 3.80 1.52
CA LEU A 57 -4.52 3.56 1.37
C LEU A 57 -5.32 4.86 1.56
N THR A 58 -5.08 5.59 2.65
CA THR A 58 -5.73 6.89 2.91
C THR A 58 -5.53 7.86 1.75
N TRP A 59 -4.34 7.91 1.14
CA TRP A 59 -4.07 8.75 -0.02
C TRP A 59 -4.88 8.33 -1.26
N LEU A 60 -4.97 7.03 -1.53
CA LEU A 60 -5.76 6.50 -2.65
C LEU A 60 -7.26 6.75 -2.48
N GLU A 61 -7.76 6.69 -1.25
CA GLU A 61 -9.17 6.99 -0.91
C GLU A 61 -9.48 8.51 -0.94
N GLY A 62 -8.55 9.35 -1.39
CA GLY A 62 -8.70 10.81 -1.47
C GLY A 62 -8.54 11.53 -0.13
N GLY A 63 -8.16 10.80 0.92
CA GLY A 63 -7.86 11.35 2.24
C GLY A 63 -6.51 12.05 2.32
N GLN A 64 -6.31 12.81 3.39
CA GLN A 64 -5.03 13.41 3.72
C GLN A 64 -4.36 12.61 4.83
N PRO A 65 -3.34 11.77 4.53
CA PRO A 65 -2.64 11.04 5.57
C PRO A 65 -1.96 12.02 6.51
N GLU A 66 -2.19 11.85 7.82
CA GLU A 66 -1.61 12.70 8.85
C GLU A 66 -0.08 12.73 8.74
N LYS A 67 0.50 13.92 8.96
CA LYS A 67 1.96 14.10 9.03
C LYS A 67 2.47 13.50 10.35
N GLY A 68 2.58 12.18 10.40
CA GLY A 68 3.30 11.46 11.45
C GLY A 68 4.75 11.26 11.05
N THR A 69 5.67 11.49 11.99
CA THR A 69 7.12 11.25 11.88
C THR A 69 7.38 9.89 11.25
N CYS A 70 8.05 9.85 10.09
CA CYS A 70 8.68 8.63 9.61
C CYS A 70 9.68 8.19 10.70
N GLY A 71 9.68 6.91 11.06
CA GLY A 71 10.39 6.37 12.22
C GLY A 71 11.81 6.94 12.37
N LYS A 72 12.15 7.29 13.61
CA LYS A 72 13.52 7.58 14.05
C LYS A 72 14.42 6.37 13.86
#